data_AF-A0A7C1BGH3-F1
#
_entry.id   AF-A0A7C1BGH3-F1
#
_cell.length_a   1.000
_cell.length_b   1.000
_cell.length_c   1.000
_cell.angle_alpha   90.00
_cell.angle_beta   90.00
_cell.angle_gamma   90.00
#
_symmetry.space_group_name_H-M   'P 1'
#
loop_
_entity.id
_entity.type
_entity.pdbx_description
1 polymer ?
#
loop_
_entity_poly.entity_id
_entity_poly.type
_entity_poly.pdbx_seq_one_letter_code
_entity_poly.pdbx_strand_id
1 'polypeptide(L)'
;MRSFLALAIVIAAAAYAAEPQLDPYNPPYAPGRVLVKFKDNVEISSKSAGRTGIESIDRLNARYGVKSLAKLFPNAVRHEEKRTFKDPSGKVHTIPNLHNIYKLEIDRSYDPREVAREYEKDPNVEYAEPDYYY
;
A
#
# COMPACT_ATOMS: atom_id res chain seq x y z
N MET A 1 -27.09 55.08 36.33
CA MET A 1 -26.98 53.71 36.86
C MET A 1 -26.99 52.74 35.69
N ARG A 2 -26.10 51.74 35.73
CA ARG A 2 -25.64 50.94 34.60
C ARG A 2 -26.70 49.96 34.10
N SER A 3 -27.02 50.02 32.80
CA SER A 3 -27.60 48.90 32.05
C SER A 3 -26.64 47.73 32.06
N PHE A 4 -27.13 46.54 32.40
CA PHE A 4 -26.47 45.26 32.10
C PHE A 4 -27.33 44.54 31.07
N LEU A 5 -26.88 44.52 29.83
CA LEU A 5 -27.42 43.64 28.80
C LEU A 5 -26.53 42.39 28.78
N ALA A 6 -27.14 41.26 29.12
CA ALA A 6 -26.51 39.94 29.00
C ALA A 6 -26.39 39.57 27.52
N LEU A 7 -25.24 39.03 27.12
CA LEU A 7 -25.13 38.29 25.86
C LEU A 7 -24.30 37.04 26.10
N ALA A 8 -24.99 35.92 26.26
CA ALA A 8 -24.40 34.59 26.21
C ALA A 8 -24.36 34.16 24.74
N ILE A 9 -23.17 33.94 24.20
CA ILE A 9 -22.99 33.37 22.86
C ILE A 9 -22.81 31.86 23.04
N VAL A 10 -23.81 31.09 22.60
CA VAL A 10 -23.70 29.64 22.43
C VAL A 10 -23.25 29.39 21.00
N ILE A 11 -22.02 28.94 20.79
CA ILE A 11 -21.56 28.44 19.48
C ILE A 11 -21.73 26.93 19.48
N ALA A 12 -22.82 26.44 18.88
CA ALA A 12 -22.94 25.05 18.52
C ALA A 12 -22.31 24.85 17.13
N ALA A 13 -21.06 24.38 17.09
CA ALA A 13 -20.44 23.91 15.85
C ALA A 13 -20.83 22.44 15.64
N ALA A 14 -21.91 22.20 14.91
CA ALA A 14 -22.20 20.88 14.37
C ALA A 14 -21.26 20.62 13.19
N ALA A 15 -20.17 19.89 13.43
CA ALA A 15 -19.38 19.31 12.35
C ALA A 15 -20.22 18.22 11.68
N TYR A 16 -20.96 18.60 10.63
CA TYR A 16 -21.51 17.64 9.68
C TYR A 16 -20.33 16.97 8.98
N ALA A 17 -19.98 15.76 9.42
CA ALA A 17 -19.14 14.88 8.62
C ALA A 17 -19.95 14.56 7.36
N ALA A 18 -19.62 15.22 6.24
CA ALA A 18 -20.12 14.83 4.94
C ALA A 18 -19.83 13.34 4.75
N GLU A 19 -20.83 12.56 4.35
CA GLU A 19 -20.61 11.15 4.04
C GLU A 19 -19.48 11.08 3.00
N PRO A 20 -18.46 10.24 3.20
CA PRO A 20 -17.35 10.14 2.26
C PRO A 20 -17.91 9.75 0.89
N GLN A 21 -17.91 10.70 -0.04
CA GLN A 21 -18.11 10.40 -1.46
C GLN A 21 -16.89 9.62 -1.91
N LEU A 22 -17.05 8.31 -2.05
CA LEU A 22 -16.05 7.45 -2.68
C LEU A 22 -15.97 7.85 -4.16
N ASP A 23 -14.90 8.56 -4.53
CA ASP A 23 -14.58 8.79 -5.94
C ASP A 23 -14.00 7.49 -6.52
N PRO A 24 -14.72 6.78 -7.41
CA PRO A 24 -14.26 5.50 -7.95
C PRO A 24 -12.99 5.65 -8.81
N TYR A 25 -12.66 6.86 -9.27
CA TYR A 25 -11.45 7.14 -10.06
C TYR A 25 -10.30 7.65 -9.20
N ASN A 26 -10.56 8.02 -7.95
CA ASN A 26 -9.57 8.50 -7.01
C ASN A 26 -9.76 7.90 -5.61
N PRO A 27 -9.72 6.55 -5.47
CA PRO A 27 -9.92 5.92 -4.18
C PRO A 27 -8.85 6.38 -3.18
N PRO A 28 -9.22 6.65 -1.93
CA PRO A 28 -8.27 7.04 -0.89
C PRO A 28 -7.35 5.86 -0.54
N TYR A 29 -6.15 6.17 -0.06
CA TYR A 29 -5.15 5.17 0.31
C TYR A 29 -4.37 5.60 1.54
N ALA A 30 -3.76 4.63 2.20
CA ALA A 30 -3.03 4.85 3.42
C ALA A 30 -1.76 5.67 3.18
N PRO A 31 -1.58 6.80 3.90
CA PRO A 31 -0.40 7.63 3.73
C PRO A 31 0.85 6.85 4.17
N GLY A 32 1.89 6.93 3.35
CA GLY A 32 3.17 6.27 3.60
C GLY A 32 3.14 4.74 3.50
N ARG A 33 2.16 4.14 2.80
CA ARG A 33 2.09 2.69 2.61
C ARG A 33 1.99 2.29 1.14
N VAL A 34 2.88 1.39 0.73
CA VAL A 34 2.94 0.82 -0.61
C VAL A 34 2.96 -0.70 -0.49
N LEU A 35 2.19 -1.39 -1.33
CA LEU A 35 2.25 -2.82 -1.53
C LEU A 35 3.14 -3.11 -2.73
N VAL A 36 4.11 -4.01 -2.58
CA VAL A 36 5.01 -4.43 -3.66
C VAL A 36 4.96 -5.95 -3.74
N LYS A 37 4.65 -6.48 -4.92
CA LYS A 37 4.84 -7.88 -5.24
C LYS A 37 6.14 -8.05 -6.02
N PHE A 38 7.05 -8.85 -5.50
CA PHE A 38 8.22 -9.29 -6.23
C PHE A 38 7.88 -10.54 -7.05
N LYS A 39 8.61 -10.75 -8.16
CA LYS A 39 8.44 -11.95 -8.99
C LYS A 39 8.71 -13.22 -8.17
N ASP A 40 8.04 -14.32 -8.52
CA ASP A 40 8.11 -15.57 -7.74
C ASP A 40 9.52 -16.16 -7.59
N ASN A 41 10.42 -15.88 -8.53
CA ASN A 41 11.81 -16.34 -8.51
C ASN A 41 12.76 -15.43 -7.72
N VAL A 42 12.25 -14.33 -7.17
CA VAL A 42 13.04 -13.36 -6.42
C VAL A 42 13.02 -13.71 -4.94
N GLU A 43 14.19 -13.94 -4.35
CA GLU A 43 14.34 -14.18 -2.93
C GLU A 43 14.66 -12.88 -2.17
N ILE A 44 13.84 -12.57 -1.17
CA ILE A 44 14.03 -11.39 -0.33
C ILE A 44 14.72 -11.79 0.97
N SER A 45 15.97 -11.37 1.11
CA SER A 45 16.75 -11.53 2.34
C SER A 45 16.56 -10.32 3.26
N SER A 46 15.42 -10.26 3.95
CA SER A 46 15.11 -9.16 4.88
C SER A 46 15.89 -9.30 6.19
N LYS A 47 17.18 -8.94 6.19
CA LYS A 47 18.03 -8.94 7.40
C LYS A 47 17.79 -7.72 8.29
N SER A 48 17.29 -6.63 7.71
CA SER A 48 16.95 -5.39 8.42
C SER A 48 15.94 -4.58 7.59
N ALA A 49 15.31 -3.59 8.23
CA ALA A 49 14.41 -2.67 7.56
C ALA A 49 15.08 -2.04 6.33
N GLY A 50 14.38 -2.11 5.18
CA GLY A 50 14.84 -1.53 3.92
C GLY A 50 15.97 -2.29 3.21
N ARG A 51 16.45 -3.44 3.73
CA ARG A 51 17.43 -4.28 3.03
C ARG A 51 16.80 -5.58 2.57
N THR A 52 16.76 -5.77 1.27
CA THR A 52 16.22 -6.95 0.58
C THR A 52 17.31 -7.89 0.08
N GLY A 53 18.54 -7.38 -0.08
CA GLY A 53 19.64 -8.08 -0.75
C GLY A 53 19.65 -7.87 -2.27
N ILE A 54 18.72 -7.06 -2.79
CA ILE A 54 18.66 -6.68 -4.20
C ILE A 54 19.06 -5.21 -4.29
N GLU A 55 20.17 -4.93 -4.95
CA GLU A 55 20.78 -3.59 -4.91
C GLU A 55 19.83 -2.49 -5.42
N SER A 56 19.10 -2.74 -6.50
CA SER A 56 18.18 -1.76 -7.07
C SER A 56 17.01 -1.44 -6.14
N ILE A 57 16.46 -2.45 -5.47
CA ILE A 57 15.40 -2.30 -4.47
C ILE A 57 15.93 -1.62 -3.21
N ASP A 58 17.13 -1.98 -2.76
CA ASP A 58 17.76 -1.34 -1.60
C ASP A 58 18.00 0.16 -1.84
N ARG A 59 18.36 0.56 -3.06
CA ARG A 59 18.47 1.99 -3.44
C ARG A 59 17.11 2.70 -3.42
N LEU A 60 16.04 2.06 -3.91
CA LEU A 60 14.68 2.61 -3.82
C LEU A 60 14.23 2.74 -2.36
N ASN A 61 14.45 1.70 -1.56
CA ASN A 61 14.13 1.68 -0.14
C ASN A 61 14.84 2.83 0.60
N ALA A 62 16.12 3.06 0.30
CA ALA A 62 16.90 4.16 0.87
C ALA A 62 16.37 5.53 0.42
N ARG A 63 16.07 5.70 -0.88
CA ARG A 63 15.52 6.95 -1.44
C ARG A 63 14.21 7.36 -0.78
N TYR A 64 13.29 6.40 -0.58
CA TYR A 64 11.96 6.68 -0.03
C TYR A 64 11.85 6.47 1.49
N GLY A 65 12.99 6.26 2.17
CA GLY A 65 13.04 6.15 3.62
C GLY A 65 12.21 5.00 4.16
N VAL A 66 12.28 3.81 3.54
CA VAL A 66 11.55 2.61 3.99
C VAL A 66 11.96 2.23 5.41
N LYS A 67 11.00 2.27 6.33
CA LYS A 67 11.15 1.96 7.76
C LYS A 67 10.79 0.52 8.11
N SER A 68 9.93 -0.09 7.31
CA SER A 68 9.45 -1.46 7.52
C SER A 68 9.16 -2.13 6.19
N LEU A 69 9.44 -3.43 6.14
CA LEU A 69 9.17 -4.33 5.03
C LEU A 69 8.54 -5.60 5.59
N ALA A 70 7.21 -5.69 5.57
CA ALA A 70 6.48 -6.80 6.16
C ALA A 70 5.78 -7.64 5.10
N LYS A 71 5.79 -8.97 5.21
CA LYS A 71 4.97 -9.81 4.32
C LYS A 71 3.49 -9.52 4.55
N LEU A 72 2.76 -9.29 3.46
CA LEU A 72 1.32 -9.09 3.52
C LEU A 72 0.58 -10.39 3.87
N PHE A 73 1.10 -11.52 3.34
CA PHE A 73 0.59 -12.86 3.62
C PHE A 73 1.70 -13.71 4.27
N PRO A 74 1.92 -13.60 5.59
CA PRO A 74 3.04 -14.24 6.26
C PRO A 74 3.01 -15.78 6.18
N ASN A 75 1.81 -16.36 6.07
CA ASN A 75 1.60 -17.81 5.98
C ASN A 75 1.47 -18.31 4.53
N ALA A 76 1.60 -17.43 3.53
CA ALA A 76 1.55 -17.85 2.14
C ALA A 76 2.80 -18.65 1.78
N VAL A 77 2.58 -19.85 1.23
CA VAL A 77 3.63 -20.75 0.80
C VAL A 77 3.94 -20.49 -0.68
N ARG A 78 5.21 -20.62 -1.06
CA ARG A 78 5.61 -20.61 -2.47
C ARG A 78 5.16 -21.91 -3.13
N HIS A 79 4.36 -21.81 -4.18
CA HIS A 79 4.04 -22.95 -5.04
C HIS A 79 4.97 -22.92 -6.25
N GLU A 80 5.88 -23.89 -6.34
CA GLU A 80 6.78 -24.04 -7.50
C GLU A 80 6.00 -24.37 -8.78
N GLU A 81 4.93 -25.14 -8.65
CA GLU A 81 4.04 -25.47 -9.76
C GLU A 81 2.93 -24.42 -9.89
N LYS A 82 2.78 -23.89 -11.12
CA LYS A 82 1.68 -22.98 -11.47
C LYS A 82 0.35 -23.71 -11.36
N ARG A 83 -0.39 -23.42 -10.31
CA ARG A 83 -1.76 -23.92 -10.17
C ARG A 83 -2.67 -23.22 -11.17
N THR A 84 -3.63 -23.97 -11.70
CA THR A 84 -4.61 -23.44 -12.65
C THR A 84 -6.02 -23.84 -12.24
N PHE A 85 -7.01 -23.09 -12.70
CA PHE A 85 -8.41 -23.47 -12.63
C PHE A 85 -9.09 -23.18 -13.97
N LYS A 86 -10.18 -23.90 -14.25
CA LYS A 86 -11.00 -23.71 -15.45
C LYS A 86 -12.28 -22.98 -15.06
N ASP A 87 -12.61 -21.91 -15.77
CA ASP A 87 -13.87 -21.18 -15.55
C ASP A 87 -15.06 -21.87 -16.25
N PRO A 88 -16.31 -21.41 -16.04
CA PRO A 88 -17.49 -22.00 -16.69
C PRO A 88 -17.48 -21.92 -18.23
N SER A 89 -16.75 -20.97 -18.82
CA SER A 89 -16.56 -20.87 -20.29
C SER A 89 -15.52 -21.87 -20.81
N GLY A 90 -14.80 -22.52 -19.89
CA GLY A 90 -13.76 -23.47 -20.17
C GLY A 90 -12.36 -22.89 -20.34
N LYS A 91 -12.17 -21.60 -20.06
CA LYS A 91 -10.87 -20.94 -20.11
C LYS A 91 -10.04 -21.31 -18.87
N VAL A 92 -8.77 -21.61 -19.09
CA VAL A 92 -7.81 -21.93 -18.04
C VAL A 92 -7.14 -20.64 -17.54
N HIS A 93 -7.16 -20.45 -16.23
CA HIS A 93 -6.56 -19.31 -15.53
C HIS A 93 -5.45 -19.79 -14.61
N THR A 94 -4.34 -19.06 -14.57
CA THR A 94 -3.25 -19.31 -13.61
C THR A 94 -3.54 -18.63 -12.29
N ILE A 95 -3.39 -19.35 -11.19
CA ILE A 95 -3.53 -18.82 -9.84
C ILE A 95 -2.20 -18.17 -9.46
N PRO A 96 -2.18 -16.86 -9.18
CA PRO A 96 -0.95 -16.17 -8.78
C PRO A 96 -0.51 -16.61 -7.39
N ASN A 97 0.80 -16.60 -7.18
CA ASN A 97 1.41 -16.78 -5.87
C ASN A 97 1.30 -15.50 -5.02
N LEU A 98 1.05 -15.67 -3.72
CA LEU A 98 0.90 -14.57 -2.75
C LEU A 98 2.08 -14.42 -1.79
N HIS A 99 3.04 -15.35 -1.83
CA HIS A 99 4.12 -15.46 -0.83
C HIS A 99 5.15 -14.32 -0.87
N ASN A 100 5.22 -13.59 -1.99
CA ASN A 100 6.22 -12.56 -2.27
C ASN A 100 5.62 -11.14 -2.34
N ILE A 101 4.53 -10.91 -1.59
CA ILE A 101 3.87 -9.61 -1.49
C ILE A 101 4.24 -8.97 -0.15
N TYR A 102 4.73 -7.74 -0.20
CA TYR A 102 5.21 -7.00 0.95
C TYR A 102 4.49 -5.66 1.08
N LYS A 103 4.24 -5.26 2.33
CA LYS A 103 3.82 -3.93 2.73
C LYS A 103 5.05 -3.15 3.17
N LEU A 104 5.29 -2.03 2.51
CA LEU A 104 6.36 -1.09 2.81
C LEU A 104 5.78 0.09 3.58
N GLU A 105 6.45 0.48 4.66
CA GLU A 105 6.21 1.76 5.32
C GLU A 105 7.29 2.75 4.87
N ILE A 106 6.91 3.74 4.08
CA ILE A 106 7.81 4.76 3.51
C ILE A 106 7.74 6.07 4.32
N ASP A 107 8.62 7.02 4.01
CA ASP A 107 8.48 8.37 4.51
C ASP A 107 7.14 9.00 4.06
N ARG A 108 6.42 9.62 5.00
CA ARG A 108 5.08 10.19 4.76
C ARG A 108 5.10 11.46 3.92
N SER A 109 6.28 12.04 3.66
CA SER A 109 6.44 13.17 2.75
C SER A 109 6.28 12.79 1.26
N TYR A 110 6.39 11.50 0.92
CA TYR A 110 6.20 11.01 -0.44
C TYR A 110 4.76 10.55 -0.68
N ASP A 111 4.28 10.70 -1.91
CA ASP A 111 3.02 10.12 -2.36
C ASP A 111 3.21 8.61 -2.69
N PRO A 112 2.52 7.70 -1.98
CA PRO A 112 2.50 6.27 -2.31
C PRO A 112 2.27 5.93 -3.79
N ARG A 113 1.48 6.71 -4.54
CA ARG A 113 1.25 6.46 -5.97
C ARG A 113 2.50 6.69 -6.80
N GLU A 114 3.25 7.74 -6.50
CA GLU A 114 4.52 8.02 -7.16
C GLU A 114 5.56 6.96 -6.82
N VAL A 115 5.64 6.58 -5.55
CA VAL A 115 6.57 5.55 -5.11
C VAL A 115 6.24 4.20 -5.76
N ALA A 116 4.98 3.79 -5.79
CA ALA A 116 4.54 2.56 -6.46
C ALA A 116 5.01 2.51 -7.93
N ARG A 117 4.77 3.59 -8.70
CA ARG A 117 5.22 3.69 -10.10
C ARG A 117 6.74 3.57 -10.28
N GLU A 118 7.52 3.98 -9.28
CA GLU A 118 8.98 3.85 -9.33
C GLU A 118 9.43 2.42 -9.04
N TYR A 119 8.74 1.71 -8.14
CA TYR A 119 8.99 0.28 -7.91
C TYR A 119 8.59 -0.58 -9.10
N GLU A 120 7.48 -0.28 -9.78
CA GLU A 120 7.02 -1.03 -10.98
C GLU A 120 8.04 -1.04 -12.13
N LYS A 121 8.95 -0.05 -12.17
CA LYS A 121 10.01 0.01 -13.17
C LYS A 121 11.14 -0.98 -12.91
N ASP A 122 11.25 -1.53 -11.70
CA ASP A 122 12.31 -2.45 -11.33
C ASP A 122 12.06 -3.86 -11.90
N PRO A 123 13.04 -4.50 -12.55
CA PRO A 123 12.86 -5.81 -13.17
C PRO A 123 12.56 -6.94 -12.18
N ASN A 124 12.75 -6.75 -10.86
CA ASN A 124 12.42 -7.74 -9.83
C ASN A 124 10.98 -7.63 -9.32
N VAL A 125 10.29 -6.54 -9.67
CA VAL A 125 8.90 -6.27 -9.25
C VAL A 125 7.93 -6.82 -10.31
N GLU A 126 6.87 -7.45 -9.84
CA GLU A 126 5.74 -7.89 -10.66
C GLU A 126 4.63 -6.83 -10.71
N TYR A 127 4.30 -6.23 -9.56
CA TYR A 127 3.42 -5.06 -9.46
C TYR A 127 3.69 -4.27 -8.18
N ALA A 128 3.31 -2.99 -8.15
CA ALA A 128 3.29 -2.20 -6.93
C ALA A 128 2.14 -1.19 -6.92
N GLU A 129 1.49 -1.02 -5.77
CA GLU A 129 0.31 -0.16 -5.62
C GLU A 129 0.27 0.53 -4.25
N PRO A 130 -0.45 1.65 -4.10
CA PRO A 130 -0.84 2.15 -2.78
C PRO A 130 -1.69 1.15 -1.98
N ASP A 131 -1.63 1.25 -0.66
CA ASP A 131 -2.52 0.48 0.25
C ASP A 131 -3.88 1.19 0.37
N TYR A 132 -4.80 0.95 -0.58
CA TYR A 132 -6.11 1.62 -0.66
C TYR A 132 -7.03 1.35 0.54
N TYR A 133 -7.79 2.38 0.96
CA TYR A 133 -8.94 2.26 1.85
C TYR A 133 -10.19 2.06 0.98
N TYR A 134 -10.87 0.94 1.17
CA TYR A 134 -12.09 0.55 0.46
C TYR A 134 -13.25 1.53 0.66
#